data_AF-A0A0B2VZW0-F1
#
_entry.id   AF-A0A0B2VZW0-F1
#
_cell.length_a   1.000
_cell.length_b   1.000
_cell.length_c   1.000
_cell.angle_alpha   90.00
_cell.angle_beta   90.00
_cell.angle_gamma   90.00
#
_symmetry.space_group_name_H-M   'P 1'
#
loop_
_entity.id
_entity.type
_entity.pdbx_description
1 polymer ?
#
loop_
_entity_poly.entity_id
_entity_poly.type
_entity_poly.pdbx_seq_one_letter_code
_entity_poly.pdbx_strand_id
1 'polypeptide(L)'
;MYIWEWRRRYRQAMRSWRPPVAMSYKQASRRRLFISFILFFIGWKIIGITINEGLFYRRDETTGEMRLFSPAEMKQHLLSKIENVPPDLPPSISKPFPLDD
;
A
#
# COMPACT_ATOMS: atom_id res chain seq x y z
N MET A 1 1.05 23.54 -37.16
CA MET A 1 0.90 22.19 -37.77
C MET A 1 1.00 21.05 -36.77
N TYR A 2 2.00 21.00 -35.88
CA TYR A 2 2.22 19.90 -34.93
C TYR A 2 1.04 19.50 -34.01
N ILE A 3 0.28 20.48 -33.49
CA ILE A 3 -0.84 20.22 -32.57
C ILE A 3 -1.97 19.43 -33.26
N TRP A 4 -2.16 19.64 -34.56
CA TRP A 4 -3.25 19.04 -35.32
C TRP A 4 -2.97 17.57 -35.65
N GLU A 5 -1.71 17.25 -35.96
CA GLU A 5 -1.24 15.87 -36.17
C GLU A 5 -1.33 15.05 -34.88
N TRP A 6 -0.93 15.65 -33.74
CA TRP A 6 -1.07 15.03 -32.42
C TRP A 6 -2.52 14.72 -32.08
N ARG A 7 -3.43 15.68 -32.28
CA ARG A 7 -4.86 15.48 -32.03
C ARG A 7 -5.44 14.38 -32.91
N ARG A 8 -4.94 14.21 -34.14
CA ARG A 8 -5.36 13.14 -35.05
C ARG A 8 -4.86 11.77 -34.60
N ARG A 9 -3.57 11.64 -34.29
CA ARG A 9 -2.99 10.40 -33.74
C ARG A 9 -3.66 9.99 -32.44
N TYR A 10 -3.89 10.95 -31.54
CA TYR A 10 -4.60 10.72 -30.27
C TYR A 10 -6.01 10.16 -30.48
N ARG A 11 -6.79 10.74 -31.41
CA ARG A 11 -8.14 10.23 -31.72
C ARG A 11 -8.13 8.86 -32.39
N GLN A 12 -7.12 8.56 -33.20
CA GLN A 12 -6.96 7.22 -33.79
C GLN A 12 -6.60 6.19 -32.73
N ALA A 13 -5.67 6.52 -31.83
CA ALA A 13 -5.30 5.68 -30.69
C ALA A 13 -6.49 5.43 -29.75
N MET A 14 -7.32 6.46 -29.49
CA MET A 14 -8.54 6.29 -28.70
C MET A 14 -9.57 5.38 -29.37
N ARG A 15 -9.66 5.37 -30.70
CA ARG A 15 -10.56 4.46 -31.42
C ARG A 15 -10.04 3.02 -31.42
N SER A 16 -8.73 2.81 -31.59
CA SER A 16 -8.15 1.45 -31.52
C SER A 16 -8.20 0.85 -30.12
N TRP A 17 -8.27 1.68 -29.07
CA TRP A 17 -8.40 1.19 -27.70
C TRP A 17 -9.82 0.64 -27.41
N ARG A 18 -10.85 1.13 -28.10
CA ARG A 18 -12.19 0.54 -28.00
C ARG A 18 -12.23 -0.71 -28.88
N PRO A 19 -12.44 -1.92 -28.32
CA PRO A 19 -12.56 -3.11 -29.14
C PRO A 19 -13.75 -2.94 -30.10
N PRO A 20 -13.57 -3.12 -31.41
CA PRO A 20 -14.64 -2.93 -32.41
C PRO A 20 -15.71 -4.04 -32.37
N VAL A 21 -15.53 -5.06 -31.53
CA VAL A 21 -16.36 -6.26 -31.50
C VAL A 21 -17.15 -6.30 -30.20
N ALA A 22 -18.44 -6.66 -30.29
CA ALA A 22 -19.26 -7.06 -29.16
C ALA A 22 -18.56 -8.20 -28.40
N MET A 23 -17.81 -7.83 -27.36
CA MET A 23 -17.00 -8.77 -26.58
C MET A 23 -17.95 -9.79 -25.94
N SER A 24 -17.73 -11.08 -26.20
CA SER A 24 -18.52 -12.12 -25.56
C SER A 24 -18.40 -11.98 -24.05
N TYR A 25 -19.51 -12.17 -23.32
CA TYR A 25 -19.54 -12.10 -21.86
C TYR A 25 -18.41 -12.91 -21.20
N LYS A 26 -18.10 -14.08 -21.77
CA LYS A 26 -17.01 -14.97 -21.32
C LYS A 26 -15.61 -14.37 -21.47
N GLN A 27 -15.39 -13.54 -22.49
CA GLN A 27 -14.11 -12.85 -22.70
C GLN A 27 -13.99 -11.63 -21.77
N ALA A 28 -15.08 -10.89 -21.58
CA ALA A 28 -15.11 -9.76 -20.67
C ALA A 28 -14.87 -10.20 -19.22
N SER A 29 -15.48 -11.31 -18.78
CA SER A 29 -15.29 -11.85 -17.43
C SER A 29 -13.85 -12.34 -17.19
N ARG A 30 -13.26 -13.08 -18.14
CA ARG A 30 -11.85 -13.51 -18.07
C ARG A 30 -10.89 -12.33 -17.98
N ARG A 31 -11.10 -11.29 -18.80
CA ARG A 31 -10.26 -10.09 -18.78
C ARG A 31 -10.37 -9.36 -17.44
N ARG A 32 -11.59 -9.19 -16.91
CA ARG A 32 -11.80 -8.58 -15.58
C ARG A 32 -11.11 -9.38 -14.48
N LEU A 33 -11.25 -10.71 -14.50
CA LEU A 33 -10.62 -11.60 -13.52
C LEU A 33 -9.09 -11.50 -13.55
N PHE A 34 -8.51 -11.46 -14.74
CA PHE A 34 -7.06 -11.29 -14.90
C PHE A 34 -6.60 -9.91 -14.41
N ILE A 35 -7.34 -8.84 -14.74
CA ILE A 35 -7.05 -7.48 -14.27
C ILE A 35 -7.16 -7.39 -12.74
N SER A 36 -8.22 -7.92 -12.15
CA SER A 36 -8.40 -7.92 -10.69
C SER A 36 -7.33 -8.72 -9.98
N PHE A 37 -6.90 -9.85 -10.56
CA PHE A 37 -5.80 -10.64 -10.01
C PHE A 37 -4.49 -9.84 -9.99
N ILE A 38 -4.13 -9.19 -11.11
CA ILE A 38 -2.93 -8.35 -11.17
C ILE A 38 -3.03 -7.16 -10.19
N LEU A 39 -4.17 -6.45 -10.17
CA LEU A 39 -4.38 -5.34 -9.26
C LEU A 39 -4.27 -5.77 -7.79
N PHE A 40 -4.77 -6.95 -7.46
CA PHE A 40 -4.67 -7.50 -6.11
C PHE A 40 -3.22 -7.68 -5.69
N PHE A 41 -2.36 -8.27 -6.54
CA PHE A 41 -0.94 -8.43 -6.22
C PHE A 41 -0.21 -7.09 -6.07
N ILE A 42 -0.51 -6.12 -6.94
CA ILE A 42 0.07 -4.78 -6.85
C ILE A 42 -0.36 -4.10 -5.55
N GLY A 43 -1.66 -4.11 -5.25
CA GLY A 43 -2.21 -3.55 -4.02
C GLY A 43 -1.63 -4.23 -2.77
N TRP A 44 -1.56 -5.55 -2.78
CA TRP A 44 -0.96 -6.33 -1.69
C TRP A 44 0.51 -5.96 -1.45
N LYS A 45 1.30 -5.83 -2.52
CA LYS A 45 2.71 -5.41 -2.42
C LYS A 45 2.85 -4.00 -1.88
N ILE A 46 2.02 -3.06 -2.36
CA ILE A 46 2.02 -1.69 -1.86
C ILE A 46 1.70 -1.70 -0.37
N ILE A 47 0.60 -2.34 0.05
CA ILE A 47 0.20 -2.45 1.46
C ILE A 47 1.31 -3.05 2.32
N GLY A 48 1.94 -4.13 1.86
CA GLY A 48 3.06 -4.73 2.58
C GLY A 48 4.25 -3.78 2.77
N ILE A 49 4.58 -2.99 1.74
CA ILE A 49 5.62 -1.97 1.82
C ILE A 49 5.18 -0.85 2.79
N THR A 50 3.96 -0.33 2.68
CA THR A 50 3.51 0.76 3.55
C THR A 50 3.46 0.36 5.02
N ILE A 51 3.01 -0.88 5.31
CA ILE A 51 3.02 -1.43 6.67
C ILE A 51 4.46 -1.59 7.16
N ASN A 52 5.36 -2.08 6.30
CA ASN A 52 6.76 -2.24 6.67
C ASN A 52 7.43 -0.88 6.96
N GLU A 53 7.23 0.11 6.09
CA GLU A 53 7.73 1.47 6.28
C GLU A 53 7.17 2.10 7.56
N GLY A 54 5.85 2.01 7.77
CA GLY A 54 5.18 2.64 8.91
C GLY A 54 5.45 1.98 10.26
N LEU A 55 5.75 0.66 10.30
CA LEU A 55 6.07 -0.04 11.54
C LEU A 55 7.57 0.00 11.87
N PHE A 56 8.43 -0.10 10.86
CA PHE A 56 9.85 -0.37 11.09
C PHE A 56 10.76 0.83 10.83
N TYR A 57 10.30 1.90 10.18
CA TYR A 57 11.15 3.04 9.86
C TYR A 57 10.71 4.31 10.59
N ARG A 58 11.63 4.89 11.36
CA ARG A 58 11.54 6.27 11.86
C ARG A 58 12.45 7.14 11.01
N ARG A 59 12.02 8.37 10.75
CA ARG A 59 12.85 9.37 10.09
C ARG A 59 13.80 9.94 11.14
N ASP A 60 15.11 9.69 11.01
CA ASP A 60 16.09 10.27 11.92
C ASP A 60 16.11 11.80 11.72
N GLU A 61 15.92 12.56 12.79
CA GLU A 61 15.79 14.03 12.75
C GLU A 61 17.11 14.73 12.39
N THR A 62 18.24 14.05 12.61
CA THR A 62 19.60 14.56 12.37
C THR A 62 20.11 14.26 10.95
N THR A 63 19.77 13.10 10.39
CA THR A 63 20.30 12.61 9.10
C THR A 63 19.25 12.61 7.99
N GLY A 64 17.96 12.63 8.33
CA GLY A 64 16.85 12.55 7.38
C GLY A 64 16.65 11.17 6.75
N GLU A 65 17.48 10.19 7.12
CA GLU A 65 17.44 8.82 6.58
C GLU A 65 16.40 7.96 7.29
N MET A 66 15.85 7.00 6.53
CA MET A 66 14.95 5.97 7.03
C MET A 66 15.80 4.90 7.74
N ARG A 67 15.76 4.87 9.08
CA ARG A 67 16.48 3.85 9.85
C ARG A 67 15.53 2.77 10.37
N LEU A 68 15.94 1.51 10.21
CA LEU A 68 15.24 0.34 10.76
C LEU A 68 15.30 0.34 12.29
N PHE A 69 14.16 0.08 12.94
CA PHE A 69 14.06 -0.12 14.37
C PHE A 69 14.98 -1.26 14.84
N SER A 70 15.84 -0.98 15.82
CA SER A 70 16.51 -2.03 16.58
C SER A 70 15.49 -2.71 17.53
N PRO A 71 15.53 -4.04 17.73
CA PRO A 71 14.59 -4.74 18.61
C PRO A 71 14.53 -4.17 20.03
N ALA A 72 15.65 -3.69 20.57
CA ALA A 72 15.72 -3.09 21.91
C ALA A 72 15.02 -1.71 21.98
N GLU A 73 15.18 -0.89 20.94
CA GLU A 73 14.53 0.42 20.82
C GLU A 73 13.02 0.28 20.64
N MET A 74 12.58 -0.75 19.91
CA MET A 74 11.17 -1.05 19.71
C MET A 74 10.49 -1.44 21.04
N LYS A 75 11.16 -2.24 21.89
CA LYS A 75 10.67 -2.56 23.25
C LYS A 75 10.47 -1.29 24.10
N GLN A 76 11.42 -0.35 24.07
CA GLN A 76 11.33 0.92 24.80
C GLN A 76 10.20 1.81 24.26
N HIS A 77 9.99 1.83 22.94
CA HIS A 77 8.90 2.57 22.32
C HIS A 77 7.51 2.02 22.69
N LEU A 78 7.40 0.69 22.84
CA LEU A 78 6.17 0.06 23.31
C LEU A 78 5.90 0.37 24.79
N LEU A 79 6.92 0.30 25.64
CA LEU A 79 6.82 0.62 27.07
C LEU A 79 6.42 2.07 27.32
N SER A 80 7.06 3.03 26.64
CA SER A 80 6.68 4.45 26.76
C SER A 80 5.27 4.72 26.24
N LYS A 81 4.83 4.01 25.20
CA LYS A 81 3.45 4.12 24.71
C LYS A 81 2.44 3.61 25.73
N ILE A 82 2.77 2.52 26.47
CA ILE A 82 1.96 1.94 27.55
C ILE A 82 1.90 2.89 28.76
N GLU A 83 3.02 3.50 29.13
CA GLU A 83 3.09 4.46 30.25
C GLU A 83 2.21 5.70 30.02
N ASN A 84 2.10 6.16 28.78
CA ASN A 84 1.28 7.31 28.41
C ASN A 84 -0.20 6.97 28.13
N VAL A 85 -0.64 5.74 28.38
CA VAL A 85 -2.04 5.35 28.17
C VAL A 85 -2.92 5.91 29.30
N PRO A 86 -3.99 6.67 28.99
CA PRO A 86 -4.94 7.14 30.00
C PRO A 86 -5.59 5.96 30.75
N PRO A 87 -5.86 6.09 32.06
CA PRO A 87 -6.31 5.00 32.92
C PRO A 87 -7.69 4.41 32.59
N ASP A 88 -8.44 5.00 31.65
CA ASP A 88 -9.84 4.66 31.37
C ASP A 88 -10.03 3.58 30.27
N LEU A 89 -8.96 2.91 29.81
CA LEU A 89 -9.04 1.95 28.71
C LEU A 89 -9.29 0.49 29.18
N PRO A 90 -10.09 -0.29 28.43
CA PRO A 90 -10.45 -1.64 28.81
C PRO A 90 -9.24 -2.58 28.87
N PRO A 91 -9.25 -3.59 29.75
CA PRO A 91 -8.10 -4.43 30.07
C PRO A 91 -7.59 -5.27 28.89
N SER A 92 -8.37 -5.43 27.83
CA SER A 92 -7.97 -6.12 26.58
C SER A 92 -6.84 -5.42 25.82
N ILE A 93 -6.63 -4.11 26.06
CA ILE A 93 -5.54 -3.32 25.46
C ILE A 93 -4.34 -3.21 26.43
N SER A 94 -4.58 -3.38 27.73
CA SER A 94 -3.59 -3.13 28.80
C SER A 94 -2.52 -4.21 28.97
N LYS A 95 -2.75 -5.44 28.50
CA LYS A 95 -1.81 -6.55 28.70
C LYS A 95 -1.02 -6.80 27.42
N PRO A 96 0.29 -6.46 27.36
CA PRO A 96 1.13 -6.88 26.26
C PRO A 96 1.18 -8.41 26.19
N PHE A 97 1.25 -8.94 24.97
CA PHE A 97 1.53 -10.36 24.72
C PHE A 97 2.79 -10.77 25.51
N PRO A 98 2.82 -11.94 26.18
CA PRO A 98 4.01 -12.38 26.88
C PRO A 98 5.15 -12.52 25.86
N LEU A 99 6.19 -11.70 26.06
CA LEU A 99 7.46 -11.84 25.37
C LEU A 99 8.30 -12.71 26.30
N ASP A 100 8.33 -14.01 26.04
CA ASP A 100 9.23 -14.92 26.73
C ASP A 100 10.68 -14.48 26.44
N ASP A 101 11.49 -14.37 27.50
CA ASP A 101 12.90 -13.96 27.49
C ASP A 101 13.83 -14.98 26.80
#